data_AF-A0A2V2U912-F1
#
_entry.id   AF-A0A2V2U912-F1
#
_cell.length_a   1.000
_cell.length_b   1.000
_cell.length_c   1.000
_cell.angle_alpha   90.00
_cell.angle_beta   90.00
_cell.angle_gamma   90.00
#
_symmetry.space_group_name_H-M   'P 1'
#
loop_
_entity.id
_entity.type
_entity.pdbx_description
1 polymer ?
#
loop_
_entity_poly.entity_id
_entity_poly.type
_entity_poly.pdbx_seq_one_letter_code
_entity_poly.pdbx_strand_id
1 'polypeptide(L)'
;MSFEKEEEAFKQLNKVFPSGYLLVDTYDSIAAIKKIIKSGINTDGIRLDSGDLYSLSLEARRVLDGAPGGGYANTKIMASGDLNEYLIHDLVNRGAPIDSFGVGTELSTSRDDPAMNGVYKLVAIKVPSSLLAGSNEGRVDEKIFYKLKSGPAKKTYPGPKQIYRILENGLIKSDFIALENEEKLQLDSHPLLQKILDKGNILSNMPSVKEIQRFHLHQIKTLPPKFLDLEFVPESFPVFYSKELEAKSREFKPQ
;
A
#
# COMPACT_ATOMS: atom_id res chain seq x y z
N MET A 1 -13.25 -10.63 -30.29
CA MET A 1 -13.05 -10.59 -31.76
C MET A 1 -13.06 -11.96 -32.45
N SER A 2 -13.28 -13.09 -31.75
CA SER A 2 -13.39 -14.42 -32.39
C SER A 2 -14.74 -14.70 -33.05
N PHE A 3 -15.72 -13.80 -32.89
CA PHE A 3 -17.06 -13.88 -33.46
C PHE A 3 -17.25 -12.72 -34.42
N GLU A 4 -17.96 -12.95 -35.53
CA GLU A 4 -18.29 -11.91 -36.50
C GLU A 4 -19.22 -10.83 -35.92
N LYS A 5 -20.07 -11.22 -34.96
CA LYS A 5 -21.03 -10.34 -34.30
C LYS A 5 -20.76 -10.31 -32.81
N GLU A 6 -20.61 -9.10 -32.29
CA GLU A 6 -20.44 -8.82 -30.86
C GLU A 6 -21.57 -9.39 -30.00
N GLU A 7 -22.82 -9.29 -30.46
CA GLU A 7 -23.98 -9.87 -29.77
C GLU A 7 -23.87 -11.40 -29.60
N GLU A 8 -23.30 -12.09 -30.59
CA GLU A 8 -23.11 -13.54 -30.51
C GLU A 8 -22.04 -13.88 -29.47
N ALA A 9 -20.97 -13.09 -29.39
CA ALA A 9 -19.97 -13.23 -28.34
C ALA A 9 -20.60 -13.07 -26.94
N PHE A 10 -21.48 -12.09 -26.74
CA PHE A 10 -22.19 -11.90 -25.48
C PHE A 10 -23.09 -13.08 -25.12
N LYS A 11 -23.88 -13.60 -26.08
CA LYS A 11 -24.74 -14.76 -25.85
C LYS A 11 -23.94 -16.00 -25.47
N GLN A 12 -22.83 -16.26 -26.17
CA GLN A 12 -22.01 -17.43 -25.89
C GLN A 12 -21.31 -17.32 -24.54
N LEU A 13 -20.79 -16.14 -24.19
CA LEU A 13 -20.21 -15.91 -22.87
C LEU A 13 -21.26 -16.08 -21.76
N ASN A 14 -22.46 -15.53 -21.94
CA ASN A 14 -23.53 -15.62 -20.97
C ASN A 14 -24.07 -17.05 -20.78
N LYS A 15 -24.07 -17.89 -21.81
CA LYS A 15 -24.41 -19.31 -21.68
C LYS A 15 -23.46 -20.06 -20.73
N VAL A 16 -22.18 -19.69 -20.71
CA VAL A 16 -21.16 -20.30 -19.86
C VAL A 16 -21.11 -19.63 -18.49
N PHE A 17 -21.25 -18.30 -18.45
CA PHE A 17 -21.23 -17.47 -17.25
C PHE A 17 -22.49 -16.57 -17.19
N PRO A 18 -23.61 -17.10 -16.67
CA PRO A 18 -24.91 -16.41 -16.67
C PRO A 18 -24.95 -15.09 -15.88
N SER A 19 -23.97 -14.88 -14.99
CA SER A 19 -23.86 -13.76 -14.05
C SER A 19 -22.48 -13.07 -14.15
N GLY A 20 -21.98 -12.92 -15.37
CA GLY A 20 -20.68 -12.29 -15.66
C GLY A 20 -20.77 -10.79 -15.92
N TYR A 21 -19.61 -10.17 -16.13
CA TYR A 21 -19.48 -8.84 -16.73
C TYR A 21 -19.23 -8.97 -18.23
N LEU A 22 -19.87 -8.13 -19.03
CA LEU A 22 -19.67 -8.07 -20.48
C LEU A 22 -18.78 -6.88 -20.87
N LEU A 23 -17.72 -7.11 -21.62
CA LEU A 23 -16.88 -6.05 -22.20
C LEU A 23 -17.63 -5.39 -23.36
N VAL A 24 -17.95 -4.10 -23.25
CA VAL A 24 -18.84 -3.44 -24.22
C VAL A 24 -18.12 -2.49 -25.19
N ASP A 25 -16.83 -2.23 -25.01
CA ASP A 25 -16.09 -1.20 -25.75
C ASP A 25 -15.26 -1.77 -26.92
N THR A 26 -15.65 -2.92 -27.47
CA THR A 26 -14.93 -3.50 -28.63
C THR A 26 -15.07 -2.61 -29.88
N TYR A 27 -16.21 -1.95 -30.05
CA TYR A 27 -16.49 -1.05 -31.19
C TYR A 27 -17.16 0.25 -30.75
N ASP A 28 -18.33 0.15 -30.11
CA ASP A 28 -19.10 1.28 -29.60
C ASP A 28 -19.85 0.83 -28.34
N SER A 29 -19.45 1.38 -27.20
CA SER A 29 -19.94 1.00 -25.88
C SER A 29 -21.45 1.12 -25.73
N ILE A 30 -22.04 2.21 -26.23
CA ILE A 30 -23.46 2.48 -26.04
C ILE A 30 -24.30 1.63 -26.99
N ALA A 31 -23.85 1.43 -28.22
CA ALA A 31 -24.48 0.53 -29.17
C ALA A 31 -24.44 -0.92 -28.66
N ALA A 32 -23.33 -1.36 -28.08
CA ALA A 32 -23.18 -2.68 -27.48
C ALA A 32 -24.17 -2.90 -26.32
N ILE A 33 -24.30 -1.93 -25.40
CA ILE A 33 -25.28 -1.99 -24.30
C ILE A 33 -26.71 -2.09 -24.84
N LYS A 34 -27.07 -1.30 -25.86
CA LYS A 34 -28.40 -1.38 -26.50
C LYS A 34 -28.65 -2.76 -27.13
N LYS A 35 -27.65 -3.41 -27.72
CA LYS A 35 -27.76 -4.79 -28.24
C LYS A 35 -28.02 -5.78 -27.09
N ILE A 36 -27.29 -5.67 -25.98
CA ILE A 36 -27.49 -6.51 -24.79
C ILE A 36 -28.95 -6.44 -24.31
N ILE A 37 -29.47 -5.22 -24.16
CA ILE A 37 -30.86 -4.98 -23.72
C ILE A 37 -31.87 -5.54 -24.73
N LYS A 38 -31.70 -5.22 -26.03
CA LYS A 38 -32.62 -5.67 -27.09
C LYS A 38 -32.69 -7.20 -27.18
N SER A 39 -31.58 -7.88 -26.91
CA SER A 39 -31.47 -9.33 -26.99
C SER A 39 -31.82 -10.04 -25.70
N GLY A 40 -32.19 -9.30 -24.64
CA GLY A 40 -32.60 -9.86 -23.35
C GLY A 40 -31.49 -10.65 -22.66
N ILE A 41 -30.22 -10.32 -22.92
CA ILE A 41 -29.08 -11.02 -22.32
C ILE A 41 -28.98 -10.59 -20.86
N ASN A 42 -29.05 -11.54 -19.93
CA ASN A 42 -28.87 -11.26 -18.51
C ASN A 42 -27.40 -10.98 -18.19
N THR A 43 -27.08 -10.01 -17.34
CA THR A 43 -25.70 -9.71 -16.96
C THR A 43 -25.64 -9.02 -15.60
N ASP A 44 -24.64 -9.38 -14.80
CA ASP A 44 -24.40 -8.73 -13.50
C ASP A 44 -23.78 -7.34 -13.70
N GLY A 45 -23.09 -7.14 -14.81
CA GLY A 45 -22.48 -5.85 -15.13
C GLY A 45 -21.95 -5.72 -16.56
N ILE A 46 -21.47 -4.52 -16.86
CA ILE A 46 -20.72 -4.19 -18.07
C ILE A 46 -19.34 -3.67 -17.69
N ARG A 47 -18.36 -3.84 -18.58
CA ARG A 47 -17.01 -3.29 -18.43
C ARG A 47 -16.72 -2.26 -19.51
N LEU A 48 -16.33 -1.06 -19.09
CA LEU A 48 -15.77 0.01 -19.92
C LEU A 48 -14.25 0.00 -19.72
N ASP A 49 -13.46 -0.12 -20.79
CA ASP A 49 -12.00 -0.29 -20.73
C ASP A 49 -11.23 0.79 -21.50
N SER A 50 -11.95 1.73 -22.13
CA SER A 50 -11.40 2.78 -22.98
C SER A 50 -12.35 3.97 -23.15
N GLY A 51 -11.83 5.08 -23.68
CA GLY A 51 -12.59 6.32 -23.93
C GLY A 51 -12.72 7.22 -22.71
N ASP A 52 -13.61 8.22 -22.79
CA ASP A 52 -13.95 9.07 -21.65
C ASP A 52 -14.89 8.32 -20.70
N LEU A 53 -14.29 7.66 -19.70
CA LEU A 53 -15.01 6.84 -18.72
C LEU A 53 -16.09 7.61 -17.95
N TYR A 54 -15.92 8.93 -17.73
CA TYR A 54 -16.94 9.73 -17.06
C TYR A 54 -18.19 9.84 -17.93
N SER A 55 -18.03 10.37 -19.14
CA SER A 55 -19.16 10.57 -20.06
C SER A 55 -19.81 9.24 -20.44
N LEU A 56 -19.00 8.19 -20.68
CA LEU A 56 -19.49 6.86 -21.03
C LEU A 56 -20.26 6.20 -19.89
N SER A 57 -19.79 6.31 -18.63
CA SER A 57 -20.51 5.72 -17.50
C SER A 57 -21.88 6.39 -17.28
N LEU A 58 -21.97 7.72 -17.41
CA LEU A 58 -23.24 8.44 -17.34
C LEU A 58 -24.23 7.98 -18.43
N GLU A 59 -23.77 7.90 -19.67
CA GLU A 59 -24.63 7.47 -20.77
C GLU A 59 -25.01 5.99 -20.65
N ALA A 60 -24.07 5.13 -20.26
CA ALA A 60 -24.32 3.72 -20.02
C ALA A 60 -25.40 3.53 -18.94
N ARG A 61 -25.27 4.24 -17.80
CA ARG A 61 -26.25 4.21 -16.71
C ARG A 61 -27.63 4.63 -17.19
N ARG A 62 -27.72 5.75 -17.94
CA ARG A 62 -28.98 6.24 -18.54
C ARG A 62 -29.63 5.21 -19.45
N VAL A 63 -28.86 4.51 -20.26
CA VAL A 63 -29.36 3.49 -21.21
C VAL A 63 -29.84 2.23 -20.47
N LEU A 64 -29.10 1.79 -19.45
CA LEU A 64 -29.47 0.64 -18.62
C LEU A 64 -30.75 0.92 -17.81
N ASP A 65 -30.86 2.11 -17.22
CA ASP A 65 -32.04 2.50 -16.43
C ASP A 65 -33.28 2.71 -17.31
N GLY A 66 -33.08 3.19 -18.54
CA GLY A 66 -34.13 3.36 -19.54
C GLY A 66 -34.57 2.06 -20.22
N ALA A 67 -34.02 0.91 -19.84
CA ALA A 67 -34.38 -0.37 -20.43
C ALA A 67 -35.87 -0.71 -20.18
N PRO A 68 -36.60 -1.26 -21.18
CA PRO A 68 -38.00 -1.63 -21.02
C PRO A 68 -38.21 -2.56 -19.81
N GLY A 69 -39.21 -2.23 -18.98
CA GLY A 69 -39.52 -3.00 -17.77
C GLY A 69 -38.49 -2.89 -16.65
N GLY A 70 -37.47 -2.02 -16.76
CA GLY A 70 -36.47 -1.78 -15.70
C GLY A 70 -35.50 -2.94 -15.47
N GLY A 71 -35.44 -3.92 -16.37
CA GLY A 71 -34.70 -5.17 -16.18
C GLY A 71 -33.18 -5.03 -16.00
N TYR A 72 -32.61 -3.85 -16.26
CA TYR A 72 -31.17 -3.59 -16.23
C TYR A 72 -30.76 -2.48 -15.24
N ALA A 73 -31.70 -1.97 -14.44
CA ALA A 73 -31.42 -0.90 -13.47
C ALA A 73 -30.35 -1.30 -12.43
N ASN A 74 -30.25 -2.60 -12.10
CA ASN A 74 -29.27 -3.14 -11.16
C ASN A 74 -27.97 -3.62 -11.82
N THR A 75 -27.83 -3.51 -13.14
CA THR A 75 -26.61 -3.90 -13.85
C THR A 75 -25.46 -2.99 -13.46
N LYS A 76 -24.37 -3.56 -12.94
CA LYS A 76 -23.20 -2.80 -12.47
C LYS A 76 -22.33 -2.30 -13.61
N ILE A 77 -21.61 -1.22 -13.37
CA ILE A 77 -20.62 -0.66 -14.29
C ILE A 77 -19.24 -0.83 -13.67
N MET A 78 -18.37 -1.55 -14.36
CA MET A 78 -16.94 -1.65 -14.05
C MET A 78 -16.16 -0.77 -15.03
N ALA A 79 -15.20 -0.01 -14.52
CA ALA A 79 -14.23 0.68 -15.34
C ALA A 79 -12.84 0.05 -15.20
N SER A 80 -12.12 -0.07 -16.30
CA SER A 80 -10.70 -0.43 -16.34
C SER A 80 -10.00 0.36 -17.46
N GLY A 81 -8.70 0.13 -17.65
CA GLY A 81 -7.91 0.81 -18.68
C GLY A 81 -7.18 2.03 -18.13
N ASP A 82 -5.86 1.91 -17.97
CA ASP A 82 -4.93 2.96 -17.52
C ASP A 82 -5.39 3.82 -16.33
N LEU A 83 -6.13 3.20 -15.40
CA LEU A 83 -6.55 3.83 -14.16
C LEU A 83 -5.39 3.97 -13.18
N ASN A 84 -5.32 5.11 -12.50
CA ASN A 84 -4.56 5.34 -11.28
C ASN A 84 -5.45 5.99 -10.21
N GLU A 85 -4.91 6.21 -9.02
CA GLU A 85 -5.61 6.79 -7.89
C GLU A 85 -6.14 8.21 -8.16
N TYR A 86 -5.43 9.03 -8.95
CA TYR A 86 -5.88 10.38 -9.31
C TYR A 86 -7.08 10.37 -10.27
N LEU A 87 -7.05 9.50 -11.29
CA LEU A 87 -8.18 9.33 -12.22
C LEU A 87 -9.39 8.74 -11.52
N ILE A 88 -9.20 7.76 -10.63
CA ILE A 88 -10.28 7.21 -9.81
C ILE A 88 -10.84 8.30 -8.88
N HIS A 89 -9.99 9.11 -8.26
CA HIS A 89 -10.41 10.22 -7.41
C HIS A 89 -11.27 11.23 -8.18
N ASP A 90 -10.85 11.64 -9.38
CA ASP A 90 -11.63 12.54 -10.25
C ASP A 90 -13.00 11.94 -10.62
N LEU A 91 -13.04 10.68 -11.06
CA LEU A 91 -14.27 9.98 -11.43
C LEU A 91 -15.26 9.91 -10.27
N VAL A 92 -14.77 9.55 -9.07
CA VAL A 92 -15.59 9.47 -7.86
C VAL A 92 -16.11 10.85 -7.45
N ASN A 93 -15.25 11.87 -7.44
CA ASN A 93 -15.64 13.24 -7.06
C ASN A 93 -16.67 13.85 -8.01
N ARG A 94 -16.58 13.54 -9.30
CA ARG A 94 -17.55 13.99 -10.32
C ARG A 94 -18.86 13.18 -10.30
N GLY A 95 -18.96 12.16 -9.44
CA GLY A 95 -20.15 11.32 -9.30
C GLY A 95 -20.37 10.36 -10.46
N ALA A 96 -19.30 9.84 -11.07
CA ALA A 96 -19.40 8.83 -12.12
C ALA A 96 -20.15 7.59 -11.59
N PRO A 97 -21.19 7.08 -12.28
CA PRO A 97 -21.91 5.87 -11.87
C PRO A 97 -21.09 4.62 -12.21
N ILE A 98 -20.00 4.40 -11.48
CA ILE A 98 -19.09 3.27 -11.62
C ILE A 98 -19.06 2.52 -10.28
N ASP A 99 -19.39 1.23 -10.31
CA ASP A 99 -19.50 0.37 -9.13
C ASP A 99 -18.16 -0.28 -8.74
N SER A 100 -17.23 -0.39 -9.69
CA SER A 100 -15.92 -1.03 -9.46
C SER A 100 -14.86 -0.57 -10.45
N PHE A 101 -13.60 -0.60 -9.99
CA PHE A 101 -12.43 -0.21 -10.79
C PHE A 101 -11.46 -1.39 -10.90
N GLY A 102 -11.03 -1.70 -12.12
CA GLY A 102 -9.97 -2.65 -12.42
C GLY A 102 -8.65 -1.93 -12.71
N VAL A 103 -7.70 -1.98 -11.78
CA VAL A 103 -6.40 -1.32 -11.90
C VAL A 103 -5.31 -2.35 -12.20
N GLY A 104 -4.58 -2.16 -13.30
CA GLY A 104 -3.54 -3.09 -13.77
C GLY A 104 -2.14 -2.54 -13.59
N THR A 105 -1.60 -1.92 -14.64
CA THR A 105 -0.18 -1.52 -14.72
C THR A 105 0.21 -0.56 -13.60
N GLU A 106 -0.55 0.51 -13.38
CA GLU A 106 -0.24 1.54 -12.37
C GLU A 106 -0.06 0.92 -10.96
N LEU A 107 -0.99 0.06 -10.54
CA LEU A 107 -0.91 -0.62 -9.25
C LEU A 107 0.23 -1.65 -9.16
N SER A 108 0.48 -2.39 -10.25
CA SER A 108 1.45 -3.49 -10.23
C SER A 108 2.90 -3.04 -10.39
N THR A 109 3.14 -1.90 -11.03
CA THR A 109 4.49 -1.40 -11.28
C THR A 109 4.87 -0.19 -10.43
N SER A 110 3.91 0.45 -9.74
CA SER A 110 4.12 1.75 -9.08
C SER A 110 4.83 2.71 -10.03
N ARG A 111 4.22 2.96 -11.21
CA ARG A 111 4.90 3.54 -12.37
C ARG A 111 5.55 4.90 -12.07
N ASP A 112 4.94 5.67 -11.18
CA ASP A 112 5.36 6.98 -10.70
C ASP A 112 6.63 6.92 -9.82
N ASP A 113 6.73 5.92 -8.94
CA ASP A 113 7.91 5.64 -8.11
C ASP A 113 8.18 4.13 -8.00
N PRO A 114 8.76 3.49 -9.05
CA PRO A 114 8.83 2.04 -9.16
C PRO A 114 9.89 1.40 -8.26
N ALA A 115 10.63 2.20 -7.49
CA ALA A 115 11.80 1.74 -6.74
C ALA A 115 11.82 2.29 -5.31
N MET A 116 11.57 1.41 -4.35
CA MET A 116 11.79 1.75 -2.94
C MET A 116 13.28 1.68 -2.58
N ASN A 117 13.85 2.78 -2.09
CA ASN A 117 15.27 2.90 -1.72
C ASN A 117 15.63 2.24 -0.37
N GLY A 118 15.15 1.02 -0.13
CA GLY A 118 15.47 0.23 1.06
C GLY A 118 16.97 -0.10 1.13
N VAL A 119 17.60 0.11 2.29
CA VAL A 119 19.03 -0.14 2.49
C VAL A 119 19.28 -1.04 3.69
N TYR A 120 20.14 -2.05 3.52
CA TYR A 120 20.69 -2.83 4.63
C TYR A 120 22.03 -2.24 5.05
N LYS A 121 22.20 -1.95 6.35
CA LYS A 121 23.44 -1.39 6.90
C LYS A 121 23.79 -2.04 8.23
N LEU A 122 25.05 -2.42 8.35
CA LEU A 122 25.62 -2.85 9.62
C LEU A 122 25.67 -1.67 10.60
N VAL A 123 25.13 -1.87 11.81
CA VAL A 123 25.06 -0.82 12.85
C VAL A 123 25.94 -1.10 14.07
N ALA A 124 26.31 -2.36 14.30
CA ALA A 124 27.20 -2.79 15.37
C ALA A 124 27.86 -4.14 15.04
N ILE A 125 29.06 -4.37 15.56
CA ILE A 125 29.74 -5.67 15.56
C ILE A 125 30.17 -5.99 16.99
N LYS A 126 29.89 -7.20 17.46
CA LYS A 126 30.49 -7.77 18.67
C LYS A 126 31.78 -8.49 18.28
N VAL A 127 32.90 -8.12 18.91
CA VAL A 127 34.22 -8.71 18.66
C VAL A 127 34.76 -9.27 19.97
N PRO A 128 35.17 -10.55 20.01
CA PRO A 128 35.88 -11.12 21.16
C PRO A 128 37.13 -10.32 21.49
N SER A 129 37.35 -10.01 22.77
CA SER A 129 38.52 -9.23 23.19
C SER A 129 39.85 -9.90 22.82
N SER A 130 39.88 -11.23 22.72
CA SER A 130 41.06 -12.00 22.26
C SER A 130 41.50 -11.69 20.82
N LEU A 131 40.62 -11.11 20.00
CA LEU A 131 40.93 -10.72 18.61
C LEU A 131 41.37 -9.25 18.50
N LEU A 132 41.49 -8.52 19.62
CA LEU A 132 41.88 -7.12 19.63
C LEU A 132 43.37 -6.96 19.98
N ALA A 133 44.10 -6.16 19.19
CA ALA A 133 45.49 -5.85 19.48
C ALA A 133 45.65 -5.19 20.86
N GLY A 134 46.53 -5.74 21.70
CA GLY A 134 46.78 -5.26 23.07
C GLY A 134 45.88 -5.85 24.15
N SER A 135 45.10 -6.90 23.86
CA SER A 135 44.38 -7.64 24.89
C SER A 135 45.35 -8.50 25.71
N ASN A 136 45.42 -8.28 27.03
CA ASN A 136 46.10 -9.21 27.93
C ASN A 136 45.41 -10.59 27.85
N GLU A 137 46.20 -11.65 27.66
CA GLU A 137 45.75 -13.04 27.71
C GLU A 137 44.98 -13.27 29.02
N GLY A 138 43.65 -13.43 28.94
CA GLY A 138 42.81 -13.77 30.10
C GLY A 138 41.47 -13.03 30.25
N ARG A 139 41.18 -11.96 29.49
CA ARG A 139 39.84 -11.34 29.50
C ARG A 139 38.92 -11.93 28.43
N VAL A 140 37.90 -12.66 28.85
CA VAL A 140 36.86 -13.27 28.00
C VAL A 140 35.66 -12.32 27.86
N ASP A 141 35.91 -11.04 27.58
CA ASP A 141 34.84 -10.05 27.39
C ASP A 141 34.63 -9.78 25.90
N GLU A 142 33.40 -9.47 25.48
CA GLU A 142 33.09 -8.99 24.13
C GLU A 142 33.12 -7.46 24.08
N LYS A 143 33.75 -6.87 23.04
CA LYS A 143 33.67 -5.43 22.77
C LYS A 143 32.71 -5.16 21.62
N ILE A 144 31.80 -4.20 21.81
CA ILE A 144 30.87 -3.76 20.77
C ILE A 144 31.45 -2.56 20.02
N PHE A 145 31.54 -2.66 18.70
CA PHE A 145 31.93 -1.58 17.81
C PHE A 145 30.72 -1.10 17.02
N TYR A 146 30.21 0.09 17.33
CA TYR A 146 29.15 0.69 16.53
C TYR A 146 29.66 1.20 15.18
N LYS A 147 28.78 1.18 14.18
CA LYS A 147 29.04 1.57 12.81
C LYS A 147 28.09 2.69 12.40
N LEU A 148 28.64 3.71 11.76
CA LEU A 148 27.91 4.89 11.30
C LEU A 148 28.48 5.33 9.95
N LYS A 149 27.61 5.87 9.09
CA LYS A 149 28.00 6.57 7.86
C LYS A 149 27.67 8.04 8.02
N SER A 150 28.69 8.88 7.98
CA SER A 150 28.59 10.35 8.05
C SER A 150 28.86 10.94 6.66
N GLY A 151 27.87 10.84 5.77
CA GLY A 151 27.89 11.51 4.46
C GLY A 151 26.79 12.59 4.40
N PRO A 152 26.98 13.70 3.65
CA PRO A 152 26.05 14.82 3.58
C PRO A 152 24.60 14.42 3.26
N ALA A 153 24.41 13.34 2.48
CA ALA A 153 23.10 12.83 2.07
C ALA A 153 22.73 11.47 2.71
N LYS A 154 23.55 10.91 3.60
CA LYS A 154 23.40 9.51 4.09
C LYS A 154 23.78 9.35 5.58
N LYS A 155 23.33 10.25 6.45
CA LYS A 155 23.51 10.10 7.91
C LYS A 155 22.77 8.84 8.38
N THR A 156 23.47 7.95 9.06
CA THR A 156 22.87 6.80 9.75
C THR A 156 23.13 6.89 11.24
N TYR A 157 22.30 6.24 12.05
CA TYR A 157 22.48 6.20 13.50
C TYR A 157 23.18 4.90 13.94
N PRO A 158 24.15 4.98 14.88
CA PRO A 158 24.92 3.83 15.32
C PRO A 158 24.07 2.89 16.18
N GLY A 159 24.56 1.66 16.39
CA GLY A 159 24.04 0.73 17.38
C GLY A 159 22.71 0.03 17.03
N PRO A 160 22.37 -1.07 17.73
CA PRO A 160 21.04 -1.65 17.71
C PRO A 160 20.00 -0.65 18.24
N LYS A 161 18.80 -0.63 17.65
CA LYS A 161 17.77 0.37 17.92
C LYS A 161 16.39 -0.27 18.02
N GLN A 162 15.49 0.43 18.70
CA GLN A 162 14.05 0.16 18.71
C GLN A 162 13.30 1.40 18.19
N ILE A 163 12.11 1.19 17.64
CA ILE A 163 11.19 2.24 17.20
C ILE A 163 9.96 2.16 18.09
N TYR A 164 9.58 3.28 18.68
CA TYR A 164 8.42 3.41 19.56
C TYR A 164 7.40 4.35 18.92
N ARG A 165 6.18 3.88 18.73
CA ARG A 165 5.07 4.69 18.25
C ARG A 165 4.39 5.40 19.41
N ILE A 166 4.29 6.72 19.31
CA ILE A 166 3.59 7.56 20.27
C ILE A 166 2.17 7.78 19.77
N LEU A 167 1.19 7.53 20.64
CA LEU A 167 -0.21 7.82 20.38
C LEU A 167 -0.64 9.04 21.19
N GLU A 168 -1.57 9.81 20.64
CA GLU A 168 -2.27 10.88 21.34
C GLU A 168 -3.75 10.80 20.97
N ASN A 169 -4.61 10.64 21.99
CA ASN A 169 -6.06 10.47 21.80
C ASN A 169 -6.42 9.32 20.82
N GLY A 170 -5.65 8.23 20.83
CA GLY A 170 -5.84 7.07 19.95
C GLY A 170 -5.35 7.25 18.50
N LEU A 171 -4.79 8.42 18.16
CA LEU A 171 -4.17 8.68 16.86
C LEU A 171 -2.65 8.60 16.94
N ILE A 172 -2.02 8.21 15.85
CA ILE A 172 -0.57 8.17 15.71
C ILE A 172 -0.05 9.62 15.68
N LYS A 173 0.80 9.97 16.65
CA LYS A 173 1.39 11.31 16.75
C LYS A 173 2.78 11.39 16.12
N SER A 174 3.64 10.44 16.44
CA SER A 174 5.04 10.42 16.01
C SER A 174 5.67 9.06 16.26
N ASP A 175 6.75 8.76 15.56
CA ASP A 175 7.63 7.64 15.90
C ASP A 175 8.91 8.16 16.58
N PHE A 176 9.43 7.39 17.53
CA PHE A 176 10.59 7.73 18.32
C PHE A 176 11.63 6.60 18.26
N ILE A 177 12.86 6.94 17.89
CA ILE A 177 13.94 5.97 17.69
C ILE A 177 14.98 6.10 18.82
N ALA A 178 15.24 5.00 19.50
CA ALA A 178 16.18 4.91 20.63
C ALA A 178 17.16 3.74 20.41
N LEU A 179 18.30 3.71 21.13
CA LEU A 179 19.06 2.47 21.26
C LEU A 179 18.20 1.39 21.93
N GLU A 180 18.44 0.13 21.56
CA GLU A 180 17.66 -1.01 22.09
C GLU A 180 17.74 -1.14 23.61
N ASN A 181 18.83 -0.68 24.21
CA ASN A 181 19.14 -0.81 25.63
C ASN A 181 18.85 0.46 26.44
N GLU A 182 18.30 1.52 25.84
CA GLU A 182 17.86 2.69 26.62
C GLU A 182 16.70 2.27 27.51
N GLU A 183 16.70 2.71 28.77
CA GLU A 183 15.55 2.51 29.64
C GLU A 183 14.31 3.08 28.96
N LYS A 184 13.20 2.32 29.00
CA LYS A 184 11.94 2.71 28.36
C LYS A 184 11.64 4.16 28.73
N LEU A 185 11.56 5.01 27.72
CA LEU A 185 11.05 6.35 27.91
C LEU A 185 9.68 6.23 28.57
N GLN A 186 9.44 7.01 29.62
CA GLN A 186 8.17 7.08 30.35
C GLN A 186 7.09 7.77 29.48
N LEU A 187 6.98 7.38 28.22
CA LEU A 187 5.99 7.84 27.26
C LEU A 187 5.05 6.67 27.00
N ASP A 188 3.74 6.96 26.94
CA ASP A 188 2.73 6.03 26.46
C ASP A 188 3.03 5.67 25.00
N SER A 189 3.82 4.62 24.83
CA SER A 189 4.53 4.32 23.60
C SER A 189 4.58 2.81 23.34
N HIS A 190 4.44 2.45 22.07
CA HIS A 190 4.31 1.06 21.65
C HIS A 190 5.54 0.65 20.80
N PRO A 191 6.29 -0.38 21.19
CA PRO A 191 7.43 -0.84 20.39
C PRO A 191 6.94 -1.44 19.06
N LEU A 192 7.55 -1.03 17.95
CA LEU A 192 7.17 -1.47 16.60
C LEU A 192 7.98 -2.68 16.12
N LEU A 193 9.26 -2.78 16.48
CA LEU A 193 10.08 -3.94 16.11
C LEU A 193 9.78 -5.09 17.06
N GLN A 194 9.22 -6.16 16.51
CA GLN A 194 8.94 -7.40 17.23
C GLN A 194 9.93 -8.49 16.84
N LYS A 195 10.35 -9.29 17.82
CA LYS A 195 11.27 -10.41 17.60
C LYS A 195 10.52 -11.57 16.96
N ILE A 196 10.70 -11.79 15.66
CA ILE A 196 10.05 -12.88 14.92
C ILE A 196 10.94 -14.14 14.82
N LEU A 197 12.27 -13.97 14.90
CA LEU A 197 13.26 -15.04 14.78
C LEU A 197 14.28 -14.93 15.92
N ASP A 198 14.61 -16.05 16.56
CA ASP A 198 15.69 -16.16 17.55
C ASP A 198 16.59 -17.35 17.27
N LYS A 199 17.88 -17.09 17.01
CA LYS A 199 18.88 -18.14 16.77
C LYS A 199 18.41 -19.19 15.74
N GLY A 200 17.75 -18.75 14.67
CA GLY A 200 17.22 -19.61 13.61
C GLY A 200 15.83 -20.21 13.86
N ASN A 201 15.23 -19.99 15.04
CA ASN A 201 13.89 -20.48 15.37
C ASN A 201 12.86 -19.36 15.20
N ILE A 202 11.79 -19.63 14.46
CA ILE A 202 10.65 -18.72 14.33
C ILE A 202 9.87 -18.74 15.66
N LEU A 203 9.68 -17.57 16.27
CA LEU A 203 9.07 -17.45 17.61
C LEU A 203 7.56 -17.32 17.58
N SER A 204 6.99 -16.86 16.45
CA SER A 204 5.57 -16.57 16.29
C SER A 204 5.08 -17.04 14.93
N ASN A 205 3.86 -17.56 14.88
CA ASN A 205 3.21 -17.86 13.61
C ASN A 205 3.03 -16.57 12.79
N MET A 206 3.25 -16.67 11.48
CA MET A 206 2.97 -15.56 10.57
C MET A 206 1.45 -15.34 10.50
N PRO A 207 0.98 -14.08 10.52
CA PRO A 207 -0.44 -13.80 10.40
C PRO A 207 -0.96 -14.18 9.01
N SER A 208 -2.22 -14.59 8.95
CA SER A 208 -2.94 -14.78 7.68
C SER A 208 -3.14 -13.46 6.94
N VAL A 209 -3.37 -13.53 5.63
CA VAL A 209 -3.69 -12.35 4.80
C VAL A 209 -4.88 -11.56 5.36
N LYS A 210 -5.90 -12.25 5.91
CA LYS A 210 -7.07 -11.59 6.54
C LYS A 210 -6.72 -10.89 7.85
N GLU A 211 -5.77 -11.40 8.62
CA GLU A 211 -5.27 -10.74 9.83
C GLU A 211 -4.45 -9.50 9.46
N ILE A 212 -3.57 -9.62 8.47
CA ILE A 212 -2.80 -8.49 7.94
C ILE A 212 -3.73 -7.39 7.44
N GLN A 213 -4.76 -7.74 6.66
CA GLN A 213 -5.74 -6.77 6.16
C GLN A 213 -6.50 -6.08 7.30
N ARG A 214 -6.99 -6.83 8.30
CA ARG A 214 -7.67 -6.26 9.47
C ARG A 214 -6.76 -5.33 10.27
N PHE A 215 -5.51 -5.74 10.46
CA PHE A 215 -4.50 -4.92 11.12
C PHE A 215 -4.24 -3.62 10.35
N HIS A 216 -4.04 -3.69 9.03
CA HIS A 216 -3.86 -2.52 8.17
C HIS A 216 -5.05 -1.56 8.25
N LEU A 217 -6.28 -2.06 8.08
CA LEU A 217 -7.49 -1.23 8.17
C LEU A 217 -7.66 -0.58 9.55
N HIS A 218 -7.24 -1.27 10.62
CA HIS A 218 -7.22 -0.67 11.95
C HIS A 218 -6.14 0.42 12.06
N GLN A 219 -4.93 0.18 11.56
CA GLN A 219 -3.84 1.17 11.59
C GLN A 219 -4.17 2.43 10.77
N ILE A 220 -4.78 2.29 9.58
CA ILE A 220 -5.22 3.44 8.77
C ILE A 220 -6.16 4.35 9.56
N LYS A 221 -7.08 3.80 10.36
CA LYS A 221 -7.99 4.60 11.21
C LYS A 221 -7.30 5.38 12.31
N THR A 222 -6.08 4.97 12.69
CA THR A 222 -5.28 5.66 13.70
C THR A 222 -4.40 6.75 13.09
N LEU A 223 -4.31 6.85 11.76
CA LEU A 223 -3.51 7.88 11.11
C LEU A 223 -4.24 9.24 11.14
N PRO A 224 -3.57 10.36 11.49
CA PRO A 224 -4.16 11.68 11.39
C PRO A 224 -4.66 11.97 9.96
N PRO A 225 -5.84 12.58 9.77
CA PRO A 225 -6.43 12.80 8.44
C PRO A 225 -5.52 13.51 7.44
N LYS A 226 -4.67 14.42 7.90
CA LYS A 226 -3.70 15.14 7.05
C LYS A 226 -2.64 14.26 6.36
N PHE A 227 -2.45 13.03 6.84
CA PHE A 227 -1.54 12.05 6.22
C PHE A 227 -2.29 11.00 5.38
N LEU A 228 -3.61 11.14 5.24
CA LEU A 228 -4.44 10.32 4.35
C LEU A 228 -4.81 11.05 3.05
N ASP A 229 -4.38 12.31 2.91
CA ASP A 229 -4.60 13.11 1.72
C ASP A 229 -3.71 12.61 0.58
N LEU A 230 -4.32 12.38 -0.58
CA LEU A 230 -3.64 11.88 -1.77
C LEU A 230 -2.84 12.98 -2.49
N GLU A 231 -3.35 14.22 -2.50
CA GLU A 231 -2.79 15.30 -3.30
C GLU A 231 -1.75 16.10 -2.52
N PHE A 232 -1.99 16.29 -1.22
CA PHE A 232 -1.18 17.20 -0.43
C PHE A 232 -0.96 16.72 1.00
N VAL A 233 0.27 16.30 1.27
CA VAL A 233 0.75 16.07 2.63
C VAL A 233 1.66 17.24 3.03
N PRO A 234 1.23 18.13 3.94
CA PRO A 234 1.90 19.41 4.22
C PRO A 234 3.28 19.26 4.88
N GLU A 235 3.51 18.15 5.57
CA GLU A 235 4.73 17.92 6.34
C GLU A 235 5.09 16.44 6.37
N SER A 236 6.37 16.13 6.55
CA SER A 236 6.79 14.74 6.79
C SER A 236 6.26 14.24 8.13
N PHE A 237 5.92 12.95 8.19
CA PHE A 237 5.51 12.32 9.43
C PHE A 237 6.61 12.50 10.52
N PRO A 238 6.27 12.95 11.74
CA PRO A 238 7.28 13.26 12.75
C PRO A 238 8.04 12.02 13.24
N VAL A 239 9.36 12.04 13.08
CA VAL A 239 10.27 11.02 13.61
C VAL A 239 11.34 11.67 14.47
N PHE A 240 11.38 11.29 15.74
CA PHE A 240 12.32 11.81 16.73
C PHE A 240 13.38 10.79 17.10
N TYR A 241 14.52 11.26 17.59
CA TYR A 241 15.63 10.43 18.05
C TYR A 241 15.92 10.73 19.52
N SER A 242 16.31 9.71 20.28
CA SER A 242 16.65 9.90 21.69
C SER A 242 17.92 10.74 21.87
N LYS A 243 18.00 11.42 23.03
CA LYS A 243 19.18 12.20 23.40
C LYS A 243 20.43 11.31 23.47
N GLU A 244 20.29 10.09 23.97
CA GLU A 244 21.39 9.13 24.06
C GLU A 244 21.84 8.67 22.68
N LEU A 245 20.91 8.31 21.78
CA LEU A 245 21.22 7.95 20.40
C LEU A 245 21.89 9.11 19.63
N GLU A 246 21.41 10.33 19.83
CA GLU A 246 22.04 11.53 19.26
C GLU A 246 23.44 11.79 19.82
N ALA A 247 23.61 11.69 21.14
CA ALA A 247 24.91 11.84 21.79
C ALA A 247 25.88 10.78 21.27
N LYS A 248 25.42 9.53 21.16
CA LYS A 248 26.18 8.41 20.62
C LYS A 248 26.62 8.66 19.20
N SER A 249 25.77 9.28 18.37
CA SER A 249 26.12 9.63 16.99
C SER A 249 27.20 10.71 16.88
N ARG A 250 27.30 11.61 17.88
CA ARG A 250 28.31 12.67 17.90
C ARG A 250 29.71 12.14 18.25
N GLU A 251 29.81 11.02 18.96
CA GLU A 251 31.08 10.33 19.25
C GLU A 251 31.80 9.84 17.96
N PHE A 252 31.09 9.71 16.84
CA PHE A 252 31.60 9.18 15.56
C PHE A 252 31.88 10.25 14.50
N LYS A 253 31.84 11.56 14.85
CA LYS A 253 32.23 12.59 13.88
C LYS A 253 33.72 12.43 13.54
N PRO A 254 34.10 12.46 12.25
CA PRO A 254 35.52 12.43 11.88
C PRO A 254 36.24 13.64 12.49
N GLN A 255 37.45 13.42 13.02
CA GLN A 255 38.41 14.50 13.23
C GLN A 255 38.80 15.11 11.89
#